data_AF-A0A963Y2Z9-F1
#
_entry.id   AF-A0A963Y2Z9-F1
#
_cell.length_a   1.000
_cell.length_b   1.000
_cell.length_c   1.000
_cell.angle_alpha   90.00
_cell.angle_beta   90.00
_cell.angle_gamma   90.00
#
_symmetry.space_group_name_H-M   'P 1'
#
loop_
_entity.id
_entity.type
_entity.pdbx_description
1 polymer ?
#
loop_
_entity_poly.entity_id
_entity_poly.type
_entity_poly.pdbx_seq_one_letter_code
_entity_poly.pdbx_strand_id
1 'polypeptide(L)'
;SLTKMMTLYIAFEAIERGEISLDTKVTVSKHAASQPPSRLGLKPGQKIALRYLIRAAAIKSANDAATAIGEAIEGSEPAFAKRMTRTARALGMSKTTFRNANGLTTEGHLSTAHDMTILGRQLFYDFPQY
;
A
#
# COMPACT_ATOMS: atom_id res chain seq x y z
N SER A 1 1.24 2.42 10.13
CA SER A 1 1.88 1.10 10.34
C SER A 1 3.00 0.95 9.31
N LEU A 2 4.07 0.22 9.63
CA LEU A 2 5.25 0.09 8.75
C LEU A 2 4.94 -0.58 7.40
N THR A 3 4.01 -1.53 7.36
CA THR A 3 3.57 -2.19 6.11
C THR A 3 3.14 -1.20 5.04
N LYS A 4 2.49 -0.09 5.42
CA LYS A 4 1.99 0.90 4.46
C LYS A 4 3.10 1.64 3.73
N MET A 5 4.33 1.63 4.23
CA MET A 5 5.47 2.17 3.48
C MET A 5 5.69 1.39 2.18
N MET A 6 5.50 0.07 2.18
CA MET A 6 5.60 -0.73 0.94
C MET A 6 4.41 -0.46 0.02
N THR A 7 3.21 -0.26 0.59
CA THR A 7 2.03 0.13 -0.20
C THR A 7 2.23 1.47 -0.88
N LEU A 8 2.80 2.45 -0.18
CA LEU A 8 3.11 3.77 -0.74
C LEU A 8 4.25 3.68 -1.77
N TYR A 9 5.31 2.93 -1.48
CA TYR A 9 6.41 2.68 -2.41
C TYR A 9 5.91 2.18 -3.77
N ILE A 10 5.06 1.14 -3.75
CA ILE A 10 4.50 0.58 -4.99
C ILE A 10 3.52 1.54 -5.66
N ALA A 11 2.76 2.32 -4.88
CA ALA A 11 1.87 3.33 -5.45
C ALA A 11 2.66 4.42 -6.20
N PHE A 12 3.77 4.88 -5.64
CA PHE A 12 4.64 5.86 -6.29
C PHE A 12 5.34 5.27 -7.51
N GLU A 13 5.85 4.03 -7.40
CA GLU A 13 6.41 3.31 -8.55
C GLU A 13 5.39 3.19 -9.70
N ALA A 14 4.15 2.80 -9.39
CA ALA A 14 3.08 2.66 -10.36
C ALA A 14 2.71 4.01 -11.02
N ILE A 15 2.80 5.12 -10.28
CA ILE A 15 2.60 6.46 -10.82
C ILE A 15 3.73 6.84 -11.78
N GLU A 16 4.99 6.66 -11.39
CA GLU A 16 6.15 6.97 -12.23
C GLU A 16 6.17 6.12 -13.53
N ARG A 17 5.69 4.87 -13.45
CA ARG A 17 5.57 3.98 -14.61
C ARG A 17 4.34 4.25 -15.48
N GLY A 18 3.47 5.17 -15.09
CA GLY A 18 2.23 5.49 -15.81
C GLY A 18 1.16 4.39 -15.73
N GLU A 19 1.27 3.44 -14.80
CA GLU A 19 0.25 2.39 -14.56
C GLU A 19 -1.03 3.01 -13.97
N ILE A 20 -0.88 4.05 -13.15
CA ILE A 20 -1.97 4.79 -12.51
C ILE A 20 -1.56 6.26 -12.33
N SER A 21 -2.50 7.18 -12.17
CA SER A 21 -2.19 8.60 -11.90
C SER A 21 -2.73 9.03 -10.53
N LEU A 22 -2.19 10.13 -10.00
CA LEU A 22 -2.69 10.76 -8.77
C LEU A 22 -4.19 11.12 -8.83
N ASP A 23 -4.72 11.37 -10.03
CA ASP A 23 -6.12 11.75 -10.25
C ASP A 23 -7.04 10.59 -10.63
N THR A 24 -6.48 9.39 -10.81
CA THR A 24 -7.26 8.19 -11.07
C THR A 24 -8.31 8.01 -9.97
N LYS A 25 -9.57 7.88 -10.39
CA LYS A 25 -10.70 7.64 -9.50
C LYS A 25 -10.75 6.16 -9.14
N VAL A 26 -10.32 5.83 -7.93
CA VAL A 26 -10.41 4.49 -7.37
C VAL A 26 -11.83 4.26 -6.87
N THR A 27 -12.43 3.15 -7.30
CA THR A 27 -13.72 2.69 -6.76
C THR A 27 -13.45 1.83 -5.54
N VAL A 28 -13.96 2.25 -4.38
CA VAL A 28 -13.75 1.54 -3.11
C VAL A 28 -14.57 0.25 -3.11
N SER A 29 -13.89 -0.89 -2.92
CA SER A 29 -14.55 -2.18 -2.81
C SER A 29 -15.24 -2.35 -1.44
N LYS A 30 -16.10 -3.38 -1.35
CA LYS A 30 -16.67 -3.78 -0.05
C LYS A 30 -15.57 -4.22 0.92
N HIS A 31 -14.53 -4.88 0.42
CA HIS A 31 -13.40 -5.38 1.21
C HIS A 31 -12.55 -4.24 1.79
N ALA A 32 -12.22 -3.24 0.98
CA ALA A 32 -11.51 -2.05 1.45
C ALA A 32 -12.33 -1.29 2.50
N ALA A 33 -13.62 -1.08 2.26
CA ALA A 33 -14.50 -0.40 3.20
C ALA A 33 -14.69 -1.17 4.53
N SER A 34 -14.61 -2.50 4.50
CA SER A 34 -14.78 -3.35 5.70
C SER A 34 -13.55 -3.41 6.59
N GLN A 35 -12.40 -2.84 6.18
CA GLN A 35 -11.18 -2.95 6.98
C GLN A 35 -11.38 -2.36 8.40
N PRO A 36 -10.88 -3.06 9.43
CA PRO A 36 -10.97 -2.59 10.81
C PRO A 36 -10.13 -1.32 11.04
N PRO A 37 -10.38 -0.56 12.14
CA PRO A 37 -9.69 0.71 12.44
C PRO A 37 -8.16 0.56 12.49
N SER A 38 -7.33 1.56 12.17
CA SER A 38 -7.56 2.96 11.73
C SER A 38 -8.08 3.04 10.28
N ARG A 39 -9.08 3.89 9.99
CA ARG A 39 -9.69 4.02 8.65
C ARG A 39 -10.21 5.44 8.37
N LEU A 40 -10.42 5.78 7.09
CA LEU A 40 -11.04 7.04 6.67
C LEU A 40 -12.58 6.97 6.76
N GLY A 41 -13.16 5.77 6.71
CA GLY A 41 -14.61 5.56 6.70
C GLY A 41 -15.18 5.54 5.30
N LEU A 42 -14.40 5.04 4.33
CA LEU A 42 -14.82 4.94 2.93
C LEU A 42 -16.04 4.02 2.79
N LYS A 43 -16.94 4.36 1.87
CA LYS A 43 -18.14 3.57 1.58
C LYS A 43 -17.93 2.70 0.33
N PRO A 44 -18.47 1.48 0.27
CA PRO A 44 -18.45 0.68 -0.95
C PRO A 44 -19.05 1.45 -2.14
N GLY A 45 -18.40 1.39 -3.30
CA GLY A 45 -18.80 2.10 -4.51
C GLY A 45 -18.42 3.59 -4.54
N GLN A 46 -17.92 4.15 -3.43
CA GLN A 46 -17.39 5.52 -3.41
C GLN A 46 -16.21 5.63 -4.39
N LYS A 47 -16.20 6.71 -5.18
CA LYS A 47 -15.06 7.05 -6.03
C LYS A 47 -14.22 8.13 -5.38
N ILE A 48 -12.92 7.88 -5.21
CA ILE A 48 -11.98 8.80 -4.58
C ILE A 48 -10.69 8.87 -5.40
N ALA A 49 -10.11 10.05 -5.53
CA ALA A 49 -8.85 10.20 -6.26
C ALA A 49 -7.70 9.55 -5.48
N LEU A 50 -6.78 8.88 -6.18
CA LEU A 50 -5.64 8.16 -5.59
C LEU A 50 -4.83 9.05 -4.62
N ARG A 51 -4.60 10.32 -4.96
CA ARG A 51 -3.91 11.30 -4.10
C ARG A 51 -4.49 11.40 -2.67
N TYR A 52 -5.80 11.24 -2.50
CA TYR A 52 -6.43 11.29 -1.18
C TYR A 52 -6.28 9.98 -0.42
N LEU A 53 -6.27 8.84 -1.12
CA LEU A 53 -5.98 7.54 -0.52
C LEU A 53 -4.53 7.50 -0.02
N ILE A 54 -3.57 7.98 -0.83
CA ILE A 54 -2.17 8.10 -0.46
C ILE A 54 -2.02 8.91 0.85
N ARG A 55 -2.61 10.11 0.89
CA ARG A 55 -2.59 10.96 2.10
C ARG A 55 -3.22 10.26 3.31
N ALA A 56 -4.35 9.59 3.12
CA ALA A 56 -5.02 8.88 4.21
C ALA A 56 -4.17 7.70 4.74
N ALA A 57 -3.50 6.96 3.85
CA ALA A 57 -2.61 5.87 4.21
C ALA A 57 -1.31 6.37 4.88
N ALA A 58 -0.75 7.49 4.42
CA ALA A 58 0.48 8.07 4.96
C ALA A 58 0.26 8.77 6.30
N ILE A 59 -0.76 9.63 6.41
CA ILE A 59 -0.95 10.53 7.57
C ILE A 59 -1.81 9.85 8.64
N LYS A 60 -2.97 9.30 8.25
CA LYS A 60 -3.91 8.67 9.19
C LYS A 60 -3.61 7.18 9.40
N SER A 61 -2.66 6.62 8.63
CA SER A 61 -2.41 5.18 8.59
C SER A 61 -3.71 4.38 8.32
N ALA A 62 -4.59 4.92 7.47
CA ALA A 62 -5.90 4.35 7.19
C ALA A 62 -5.82 3.01 6.42
N ASN A 63 -6.42 1.96 6.96
CA ASN A 63 -6.39 0.59 6.43
C ASN A 63 -7.25 0.46 5.18
N ASP A 64 -8.45 1.05 5.18
CA ASP A 64 -9.34 1.11 4.03
C ASP A 64 -8.67 1.76 2.83
N ALA A 65 -7.93 2.84 3.06
CA ALA A 65 -7.17 3.51 2.01
C ALA A 65 -6.05 2.64 1.44
N ALA A 66 -5.25 1.98 2.29
CA ALA A 66 -4.17 1.11 1.85
C ALA A 66 -4.67 -0.09 1.03
N THR A 67 -5.75 -0.74 1.48
CA THR A 67 -6.39 -1.84 0.74
C THR A 67 -6.96 -1.35 -0.60
N ALA A 68 -7.63 -0.19 -0.63
CA ALA A 68 -8.15 0.40 -1.87
C ALA A 68 -7.03 0.74 -2.88
N ILE A 69 -5.88 1.24 -2.42
CA ILE A 69 -4.69 1.46 -3.27
C ILE A 69 -4.23 0.14 -3.89
N GLY A 70 -4.08 -0.90 -3.07
CA GLY A 70 -3.59 -2.19 -3.55
C GLY A 70 -4.52 -2.83 -4.58
N GLU A 71 -5.83 -2.78 -4.32
CA GLU A 71 -6.85 -3.27 -5.26
C GLU A 71 -6.89 -2.46 -6.56
N ALA A 72 -6.66 -1.14 -6.50
CA ALA A 72 -6.62 -0.32 -7.71
C ALA A 72 -5.45 -0.65 -8.63
N ILE A 73 -4.30 -1.03 -8.06
CA ILE A 73 -3.06 -1.31 -8.81
C ILE A 73 -3.05 -2.75 -9.34
N GLU A 74 -3.44 -3.73 -8.51
CA GLU A 74 -3.28 -5.16 -8.84
C GLU A 74 -4.63 -5.91 -9.00
N GLY A 75 -5.75 -5.19 -8.96
CA GLY A 75 -7.10 -5.75 -9.07
C GLY A 75 -7.62 -6.45 -7.81
N SER A 76 -6.75 -6.87 -6.89
CA SER A 76 -7.13 -7.49 -5.61
C SER A 76 -6.02 -7.35 -4.55
N GLU A 77 -6.39 -7.35 -3.27
CA GLU A 77 -5.41 -7.30 -2.17
C GLU A 77 -4.47 -8.51 -2.14
N PRO A 78 -4.91 -9.76 -2.41
CA PRO A 78 -4.00 -10.91 -2.48
C PRO A 78 -2.97 -10.79 -3.62
N ALA A 79 -3.37 -10.28 -4.79
CA ALA A 79 -2.43 -10.01 -5.88
C ALA A 79 -1.43 -8.91 -5.49
N PHE A 80 -1.93 -7.86 -4.84
CA PHE A 80 -1.08 -6.80 -4.30
C PHE A 80 -0.08 -7.30 -3.26
N ALA A 81 -0.48 -8.13 -2.30
CA ALA A 81 0.43 -8.72 -1.32
C ALA A 81 1.54 -9.56 -1.97
N LYS A 82 1.25 -10.26 -3.08
CA LYS A 82 2.28 -10.94 -3.88
C LYS A 82 3.24 -9.94 -4.52
N ARG A 83 2.74 -8.84 -5.10
CA ARG A 83 3.60 -7.75 -5.64
C ARG A 83 4.45 -7.12 -4.54
N MET A 84 3.88 -6.85 -3.36
CA MET A 84 4.62 -6.33 -2.20
C MET A 84 5.79 -7.24 -1.82
N THR A 85 5.55 -8.55 -1.77
CA THR A 85 6.61 -9.51 -1.44
C THR A 85 7.66 -9.60 -2.55
N ARG A 86 7.27 -9.60 -3.84
CA ARG A 86 8.24 -9.54 -4.95
C ARG A 86 9.09 -8.28 -4.91
N THR A 87 8.45 -7.13 -4.64
CA THR A 87 9.13 -5.83 -4.52
C THR A 87 10.11 -5.84 -3.37
N ALA A 88 9.72 -6.33 -2.18
CA ALA A 88 10.63 -6.54 -1.06
C ALA A 88 11.86 -7.37 -1.45
N ARG A 89 11.67 -8.48 -2.16
CA ARG A 89 12.80 -9.31 -2.63
C ARG A 89 13.71 -8.56 -3.61
N ALA A 90 13.14 -7.79 -4.54
CA ALA A 90 13.91 -6.97 -5.47
C ALA A 90 14.71 -5.87 -4.77
N LEU A 91 14.20 -5.34 -3.65
CA LEU A 91 14.91 -4.36 -2.81
C LEU A 91 15.95 -4.99 -1.87
N GLY A 92 16.10 -6.31 -1.86
CA GLY A 92 17.02 -7.01 -0.94
C GLY A 92 16.47 -7.26 0.47
N MET A 93 15.18 -6.99 0.70
CA MET A 93 14.48 -7.30 1.95
C MET A 93 14.18 -8.81 2.05
N SER A 94 15.21 -9.64 2.17
CA SER A 94 15.12 -11.11 2.06
C SER A 94 14.31 -11.81 3.16
N LYS A 95 14.08 -11.15 4.30
CA LYS A 95 13.37 -11.69 5.47
C LYS A 95 11.96 -11.10 5.64
N THR A 96 11.43 -10.48 4.59
CA THR A 96 10.11 -9.83 4.61
C THR A 96 9.07 -10.59 3.78
N THR A 97 7.87 -10.80 4.31
CA THR A 97 6.73 -11.33 3.54
C THR A 97 5.50 -10.51 3.89
N PHE A 98 4.83 -9.97 2.87
CA PHE A 98 3.59 -9.22 3.04
C PHE A 98 2.39 -10.09 2.68
N ARG A 99 1.32 -9.98 3.47
CA ARG A 99 0.06 -10.73 3.28
C ARG A 99 -1.15 -9.83 3.02
N ASN A 100 -1.03 -8.54 3.31
CA ASN A 100 -2.04 -7.53 3.05
C ASN A 100 -1.38 -6.15 2.89
N ALA A 101 -2.16 -5.17 2.42
CA ALA A 101 -1.67 -3.83 2.11
C ALA A 101 -1.53 -2.93 3.36
N ASN A 102 -2.15 -3.31 4.48
CA ASN A 102 -2.38 -2.40 5.60
C ASN A 102 -1.61 -2.75 6.88
N GLY A 103 -1.12 -3.99 6.99
CA GLY A 103 -0.36 -4.51 8.12
C GLY A 103 -1.21 -5.08 9.26
N LEU A 104 -2.48 -5.39 9.03
CA LEU A 104 -3.27 -6.18 9.97
C LEU A 104 -2.63 -7.55 10.17
N THR A 105 -2.69 -8.06 11.40
CA THR A 105 -2.07 -9.34 11.76
C THR A 105 -2.62 -10.45 10.86
N THR A 106 -1.73 -11.19 10.22
CA THR A 106 -2.05 -12.32 9.36
C THR A 106 -0.88 -13.30 9.43
N GLU A 107 -1.17 -14.59 9.45
CA GLU A 107 -0.13 -15.61 9.49
C GLU A 107 0.87 -15.45 8.33
N GLY A 108 2.15 -15.50 8.65
CA GLY A 108 3.22 -15.33 7.66
C GLY A 108 3.37 -13.90 7.12
N HIS A 109 2.76 -12.89 7.74
CA HIS A 109 3.09 -11.48 7.52
C HIS A 109 4.23 -11.08 8.47
N LEU A 110 5.43 -10.86 7.94
CA LEU A 110 6.63 -10.64 8.75
C LEU A 110 7.59 -9.68 8.04
N SER A 111 8.39 -8.96 8.83
CA SER A 111 9.54 -8.19 8.38
C SER A 111 10.60 -8.17 9.49
N THR A 112 11.76 -7.55 9.22
CA THR A 112 12.81 -7.30 10.21
C THR A 112 13.13 -5.82 10.28
N ALA A 113 13.73 -5.36 11.38
CA ALA A 113 14.17 -3.97 11.49
C ALA A 113 15.12 -3.58 10.34
N HIS A 114 16.06 -4.46 9.99
CA HIS A 114 16.98 -4.27 8.86
C HIS A 114 16.26 -4.13 7.52
N ASP A 115 15.32 -5.01 7.20
CA ASP A 115 14.58 -4.91 5.94
C ASP A 115 13.75 -3.61 5.89
N MET A 116 13.20 -3.19 7.03
CA MET A 116 12.43 -1.94 7.10
C MET A 116 13.31 -0.70 6.94
N THR A 117 14.59 -0.71 7.34
CA THR A 117 15.50 0.42 7.07
C THR A 117 15.83 0.52 5.58
N ILE A 118 15.98 -0.61 4.88
CA ILE A 118 16.14 -0.64 3.41
C ILE A 118 14.93 0.04 2.76
N LEU A 119 13.72 -0.40 3.12
CA LEU A 119 12.49 0.16 2.54
C LEU A 119 12.36 1.67 2.82
N GLY A 120 12.60 2.09 4.06
CA GLY A 120 12.51 3.51 4.43
C GLY A 120 13.51 4.36 3.64
N ARG A 121 14.74 3.86 3.48
CA ARG A 121 15.78 4.51 2.69
C ARG A 121 15.37 4.61 1.21
N GLN A 122 14.89 3.51 0.63
CA GLN A 122 14.52 3.48 -0.78
C GLN A 122 13.34 4.41 -1.06
N LEU A 123 12.31 4.39 -0.20
CA LEU A 123 11.17 5.31 -0.30
C LEU A 123 11.62 6.78 -0.30
N PHE A 124 12.55 7.13 0.57
CA PHE A 124 13.04 8.51 0.68
C PHE A 124 13.87 8.97 -0.53
N TYR A 125 14.73 8.08 -1.08
CA TYR A 125 15.62 8.45 -2.17
C TYR A 125 15.00 8.31 -3.57
N ASP A 126 14.12 7.33 -3.78
CA ASP A 126 13.52 7.09 -5.10
C ASP A 126 12.32 8.01 -5.36
N PHE A 127 11.62 8.41 -4.29
CA PHE A 127 10.36 9.14 -4.38
C PHE A 127 10.35 10.43 -3.53
N PRO A 128 11.40 11.29 -3.57
CA PRO A 128 11.48 12.50 -2.74
C PRO A 128 10.40 13.55 -3.04
N GLN A 129 9.72 13.45 -4.19
CA GLN A 129 8.66 14.33 -4.64
C GLN A 129 7.27 14.03 -4.04
N TYR A 130 7.11 12.89 -3.36
CA TYR A 130 5.82 12.41 -2.85
C TYR A 130 5.66 12.51 -1.33
#